data_AF-A0A9R1P9V5-F1
#
_entry.id   AF-A0A9R1P9V5-F1
#
_cell.length_a   1.000
_cell.length_b   1.000
_cell.length_c   1.000
_cell.angle_alpha   90.00
_cell.angle_beta   90.00
_cell.angle_gamma   90.00
#
_symmetry.space_group_name_H-M   'P 1'
#
loop_
_entity.id
_entity.type
_entity.pdbx_description
1 polymer ?
#
loop_
_entity_poly.entity_id
_entity_poly.type
_entity_poly.pdbx_seq_one_letter_code
_entity_poly.pdbx_strand_id
1 'polypeptide(L)'
;MGEMAVDEHGKGPEEETSPIEEVRLTVPRGDDPTLPVWTFRMWSIGLLSCALMSFLNQFFSYRTEPLIVTQITVQVASLPMGHFLARVLPRRMFRAPAMLGGREWTLNPGPFNMKEHVLISIFANAGYAFGNGHAYAVGIVDIIRAFYRRSISFLAAWLLITTTQVLGYGWAGLMRKYVVEPAHMWWPGTLVQVSLFRALHEKEESPKDSWQISRSKFFLVALICSFAWYVVPGYLFPTLTSISWVCWVFPKSVTAQQLGSGLKGLGLGAFTLDWSAVSSFLFSPLISPFFATANIFVGYFLFLYVFVPTAYWGMNLYNAKTFPIFSSHLFMSNGSAYQITDIVNQKFQLDTDAYAKLGRINLSTFFALAYGLNFATIASTITHVGIFYGIEIYHRFRASQTEVPDIHTKLMRKYDDIPAWWFYSLMVLSMTVSLILCTALKDQVQLPWWGLLFACGMAFVFTLPISIITATTNQTPGLNVITEYAMGLIMPGYPVANVCFKVYGYMSMLQAVAFLSDFKLGHYMKIPPRSMFIVQVCRYTSGRDCQPQHGVVATWLRREHLSGPTAVTRQPMDMPR
;
A
#
# COMPACT_ATOMS: atom_id res chain seq x y z
N MET A 1 35.23 33.52 16.30
CA MET A 1 36.07 33.07 15.17
C MET A 1 36.90 31.91 15.68
N GLY A 2 36.44 30.68 15.45
CA GLY A 2 37.16 29.46 15.79
C GLY A 2 37.45 28.73 14.49
N GLU A 3 38.73 28.49 14.23
CA GLU A 3 39.24 27.81 13.04
C GLU A 3 38.63 26.42 12.90
N MET A 4 38.02 26.16 11.74
CA MET A 4 37.66 24.83 11.30
C MET A 4 38.94 24.12 10.85
N ALA A 5 39.33 23.07 11.57
CA ALA A 5 40.38 22.17 11.16
C ALA A 5 39.97 21.47 9.84
N VAL A 6 40.76 21.69 8.80
CA VAL A 6 40.69 21.00 7.52
C VAL A 6 41.53 19.73 7.64
N ASP A 7 40.90 18.56 7.51
CA ASP A 7 41.63 17.29 7.43
C ASP A 7 42.51 17.24 6.17
N GLU A 8 43.66 16.58 6.28
CA GLU A 8 44.78 16.55 5.31
C GLU A 8 44.49 15.92 3.94
N HIS A 9 43.22 15.66 3.60
CA HIS A 9 42.79 15.29 2.26
C HIS A 9 41.70 16.27 1.87
N GLY A 10 42.04 17.32 1.12
CA GLY A 10 41.18 18.45 0.75
C GLY A 10 39.83 18.11 0.09
N LYS A 11 38.92 17.53 0.88
CA LYS A 11 37.52 17.27 0.58
C LYS A 11 36.70 18.09 1.55
N GLY A 12 36.00 19.08 1.03
CA GLY A 12 35.15 19.94 1.86
C GLY A 12 34.03 19.13 2.54
N PRO A 13 33.46 19.66 3.65
CA PRO A 13 32.36 19.03 4.39
C PRO A 13 31.07 18.82 3.58
N GLU A 14 30.97 19.39 2.37
CA GLU A 14 29.85 19.20 1.46
C GLU A 14 29.83 17.82 0.78
N GLU A 15 30.99 17.16 0.58
CA GLU A 15 31.07 15.82 -0.04
C GLU A 15 30.57 14.67 0.86
N GLU A 16 30.31 14.96 2.15
CA GLU A 16 29.82 14.00 3.14
C GLU A 16 28.34 14.17 3.48
N THR A 17 27.62 15.06 2.78
CA THR A 17 26.21 15.33 3.08
C THR A 17 25.30 14.97 1.92
N SER A 18 24.15 14.36 2.24
CA SER A 18 23.11 14.09 1.25
C SER A 18 22.59 15.42 0.69
N PRO A 19 22.34 15.54 -0.63
CA PRO A 19 21.87 16.77 -1.26
C PRO A 19 20.46 17.18 -0.80
N ILE A 20 19.67 16.24 -0.27
CA ILE A 20 18.32 16.51 0.24
C ILE A 20 18.39 16.80 1.73
N GLU A 21 17.89 17.98 2.11
CA GLU A 21 17.94 18.48 3.48
C GLU A 21 17.20 17.57 4.46
N GLU A 22 16.02 17.09 4.09
CA GLU A 22 15.20 16.19 4.91
C GLU A 22 15.96 14.88 5.21
N VAL A 23 16.66 14.32 4.23
CA VAL A 23 17.50 13.13 4.40
C VAL A 23 18.68 13.44 5.32
N ARG A 24 19.35 14.58 5.10
CA ARG A 24 20.50 15.02 5.91
C ARG A 24 20.16 15.20 7.39
N LEU A 25 18.94 15.63 7.71
CA LEU A 25 18.48 15.84 9.08
C LEU A 25 18.00 14.55 9.75
N THR A 26 17.43 13.64 8.97
CA THR A 26 16.75 12.43 9.48
C THR A 26 17.58 11.17 9.44
N VAL A 27 18.53 11.00 8.50
CA VAL A 27 19.26 9.75 8.35
C VAL A 27 20.63 9.79 9.06
N PRO A 28 21.00 8.78 9.87
CA PRO A 28 22.31 8.76 10.54
C PRO A 28 23.46 8.64 9.54
N ARG A 29 24.60 9.29 9.83
CA ARG A 29 25.80 9.26 8.96
C ARG A 29 26.75 8.10 9.23
N GLY A 30 26.64 7.45 10.40
CA GLY A 30 27.46 6.30 10.78
C GLY A 30 26.77 4.95 10.55
N ASP A 31 27.57 3.88 10.57
CA ASP A 31 27.10 2.50 10.59
C ASP A 31 28.09 1.60 11.35
N ASP A 32 27.56 0.62 12.08
CA ASP A 32 28.33 -0.46 12.71
C ASP A 32 28.00 -1.80 12.03
N PRO A 33 28.90 -2.31 11.16
CA PRO A 33 28.69 -3.56 10.44
C PRO A 33 28.82 -4.82 11.29
N THR A 34 29.29 -4.72 12.53
CA THR A 34 29.45 -5.87 13.42
C THR A 34 28.16 -6.29 14.12
N LEU A 35 27.13 -5.43 14.08
CA LEU A 35 25.85 -5.68 14.73
C LEU A 35 25.13 -6.91 14.13
N PRO A 36 24.62 -7.83 14.97
CA PRO A 36 23.94 -9.03 14.48
C PRO A 36 22.59 -8.67 13.88
N VAL A 37 22.34 -9.15 12.66
CA VAL A 37 21.11 -8.91 11.90
C VAL A 37 20.17 -10.12 11.96
N TRP A 38 20.74 -11.33 11.88
CA TRP A 38 20.00 -12.59 11.90
C TRP A 38 19.90 -13.15 13.31
N THR A 39 18.77 -12.93 13.96
CA THR A 39 18.54 -13.43 15.32
C THR A 39 17.20 -14.13 15.43
N PHE A 40 17.09 -15.04 16.42
CA PHE A 40 15.84 -15.74 16.70
C PHE A 40 14.70 -14.77 17.08
N ARG A 41 15.01 -13.69 17.81
CA ARG A 41 14.04 -12.64 18.18
C ARG A 41 13.51 -11.89 16.96
N MET A 42 14.37 -11.57 15.99
CA MET A 42 13.96 -10.89 14.75
C MET A 42 12.99 -11.76 13.96
N TRP A 43 13.31 -13.05 13.76
CA TRP A 43 12.44 -13.98 13.05
C TRP A 43 11.11 -14.25 13.76
N SER A 44 11.14 -14.51 15.07
CA SER A 44 9.92 -14.85 15.83
C SER A 44 8.95 -13.67 15.94
N ILE A 45 9.44 -12.47 16.31
CA ILE A 45 8.61 -11.26 16.37
C ILE A 45 8.15 -10.86 14.97
N GLY A 46 9.04 -10.92 13.98
CA GLY A 46 8.74 -10.56 12.59
C GLY A 46 7.62 -11.42 11.99
N LEU A 47 7.76 -12.74 12.04
CA LEU A 47 6.75 -13.67 11.50
C LEU A 47 5.40 -13.53 12.22
N LEU A 48 5.42 -13.45 13.56
CA LEU A 48 4.20 -13.23 14.34
C LEU A 48 3.52 -11.91 13.97
N SER A 49 4.30 -10.84 13.81
CA SER A 49 3.79 -9.53 13.42
C SER A 49 3.19 -9.58 12.03
N CYS A 50 3.87 -10.20 11.04
CA CYS A 50 3.34 -10.34 9.69
C CYS A 50 1.98 -11.06 9.67
N ALA A 51 1.87 -12.14 10.44
CA ALA A 51 0.67 -12.97 10.53
C ALA A 51 -0.50 -12.20 11.18
N LEU A 52 -0.25 -11.57 12.34
CA LEU A 52 -1.23 -10.75 13.05
C LEU A 52 -1.71 -9.56 12.20
N MET A 53 -0.79 -8.85 11.56
CA MET A 53 -1.11 -7.65 10.82
C MET A 53 -1.88 -7.96 9.52
N SER A 54 -1.54 -9.06 8.85
CA SER A 54 -2.31 -9.57 7.70
C SER A 54 -3.75 -9.91 8.10
N PHE A 55 -3.96 -10.50 9.28
CA PHE A 55 -5.29 -10.82 9.79
C PHE A 55 -6.09 -9.55 10.13
N LEU A 56 -5.50 -8.62 10.88
CA LEU A 56 -6.18 -7.40 11.32
C LEU A 56 -6.62 -6.54 10.14
N ASN A 57 -5.75 -6.32 9.15
CA ASN A 57 -6.11 -5.50 8.01
C ASN A 57 -7.12 -6.18 7.07
N GLN A 58 -7.06 -7.50 6.90
CA GLN A 58 -8.11 -8.22 6.17
C GLN A 58 -9.46 -8.14 6.90
N PHE A 59 -9.45 -8.16 8.23
CA PHE A 59 -10.67 -8.02 9.02
C PHE A 59 -11.26 -6.61 8.90
N PHE A 60 -10.42 -5.58 9.00
CA PHE A 60 -10.86 -4.19 8.92
C PHE A 60 -11.20 -3.71 7.51
N SER A 61 -10.75 -4.39 6.45
CA SER A 61 -11.06 -4.01 5.07
C SER A 61 -12.54 -4.15 4.71
N TYR A 62 -13.32 -4.94 5.45
CA TYR A 62 -14.76 -5.09 5.23
C TYR A 62 -15.60 -3.96 5.86
N ARG A 63 -14.98 -3.00 6.54
CA ARG A 63 -15.67 -1.80 7.04
C ARG A 63 -15.96 -0.82 5.90
N THR A 64 -17.06 -0.06 6.04
CA THR A 64 -17.39 1.05 5.11
C THR A 64 -16.28 2.08 5.03
N GLU A 65 -15.68 2.41 6.18
CA GLU A 65 -14.46 3.20 6.30
C GLU A 65 -13.35 2.22 6.74
N PRO A 66 -12.48 1.79 5.81
CA PRO A 66 -11.48 0.78 6.11
C PRO A 66 -10.45 1.34 7.09
N LEU A 67 -10.24 0.64 8.20
CA LEU A 67 -9.14 0.95 9.10
C LEU A 67 -7.90 0.21 8.64
N ILE A 68 -6.81 0.94 8.41
CA ILE A 68 -5.56 0.36 7.96
C ILE A 68 -4.50 0.48 9.05
N VAL A 69 -4.13 -0.65 9.63
CA VAL A 69 -3.02 -0.74 10.58
C VAL A 69 -1.73 -0.76 9.79
N THR A 70 -0.88 0.23 10.02
CA THR A 70 0.40 0.38 9.31
C THR A 70 1.53 -0.34 10.05
N GLN A 71 2.66 -0.53 9.36
CA GLN A 71 3.89 -1.08 9.96
C GLN A 71 4.45 -0.26 11.15
N ILE A 72 4.03 1.00 11.31
CA ILE A 72 4.44 1.86 12.44
C ILE A 72 3.98 1.26 13.77
N THR A 73 2.80 0.63 13.83
CA THR A 73 2.29 0.00 15.06
C THR A 73 3.23 -1.11 15.54
N VAL A 74 3.75 -1.93 14.62
CA VAL A 74 4.70 -2.99 14.96
C VAL A 74 6.06 -2.41 15.35
N GLN A 75 6.50 -1.32 14.71
CA GLN A 75 7.72 -0.62 15.10
C GLN A 75 7.65 -0.10 16.55
N VAL A 76 6.49 0.32 17.03
CA VAL A 76 6.34 0.75 18.44
C VAL A 76 6.25 -0.46 19.37
N ALA A 77 5.44 -1.47 19.01
CA ALA A 77 5.18 -2.64 19.85
C ALA A 77 6.38 -3.59 19.98
N SER A 78 7.20 -3.72 18.94
CA SER A 78 8.32 -4.65 18.92
C SER A 78 9.52 -4.18 19.74
N LEU A 79 9.63 -2.90 20.08
CA LEU A 79 10.69 -2.37 20.95
C LEU A 79 10.67 -2.99 22.37
N PRO A 80 9.57 -2.89 23.17
CA PRO A 80 9.53 -3.51 24.49
C PRO A 80 9.63 -5.04 24.41
N MET A 81 9.04 -5.67 23.39
CA MET A 81 9.13 -7.12 23.16
C MET A 81 10.57 -7.55 22.87
N GLY A 82 11.29 -6.80 22.03
CA GLY A 82 12.68 -7.05 21.68
C GLY A 82 13.61 -6.93 22.89
N HIS A 83 13.44 -5.89 23.71
CA HIS A 83 14.17 -5.76 24.97
C HIS A 83 13.82 -6.84 25.99
N PHE A 84 12.56 -7.26 26.07
CA PHE A 84 12.14 -8.36 26.94
C PHE A 84 12.80 -9.68 26.52
N LEU A 85 12.70 -10.05 25.24
CA LEU A 85 13.33 -11.25 24.70
C LEU A 85 14.86 -11.21 24.83
N ALA A 86 15.49 -10.05 24.66
CA ALA A 86 16.93 -9.88 24.89
C ALA A 86 17.35 -10.10 26.36
N ARG A 87 16.45 -9.93 27.34
CA ARG A 87 16.71 -10.23 28.76
C ARG A 87 16.41 -11.68 29.13
N VAL A 88 15.37 -12.26 28.54
CA VAL A 88 14.88 -13.61 28.90
C VAL A 88 15.63 -14.72 28.16
N LEU A 89 16.01 -14.51 26.89
CA LEU A 89 16.61 -15.57 26.08
C LEU A 89 18.01 -15.95 26.58
N PRO A 90 18.33 -17.26 26.65
CA PRO A 90 19.62 -17.73 27.12
C PRO A 90 20.73 -17.32 26.15
N ARG A 91 21.85 -16.85 26.70
CA ARG A 91 23.08 -16.55 25.94
C ARG A 91 23.96 -17.77 25.66
N ARG A 92 23.49 -18.97 26.01
CA ARG A 92 24.23 -20.22 25.84
C ARG A 92 24.53 -20.46 24.36
N MET A 93 25.77 -20.86 24.06
CA MET A 93 26.18 -21.25 22.72
C MET A 93 25.74 -22.69 22.47
N PHE A 94 24.99 -22.89 21.40
CA PHE A 94 24.57 -24.20 20.91
C PHE A 94 25.42 -24.54 19.69
N ARG A 95 25.96 -25.76 19.63
CA ARG A 95 26.60 -26.26 18.42
C ARG A 95 25.53 -26.80 17.49
N ALA A 96 25.47 -26.30 16.26
CA ALA A 96 24.63 -26.87 15.24
C ALA A 96 25.03 -28.35 14.99
N PRO A 97 24.08 -29.25 14.72
CA PRO A 97 24.39 -30.63 14.32
C PRO A 97 25.37 -30.63 13.14
N ALA A 98 26.30 -31.61 13.09
CA ALA A 98 27.34 -31.67 12.05
C ALA A 98 26.80 -31.59 10.61
N MET A 99 25.55 -32.02 10.40
CA MET A 99 24.82 -31.97 9.13
C MET A 99 24.46 -30.54 8.65
N LEU A 100 24.42 -29.56 9.57
CA LEU A 100 24.12 -28.13 9.33
C LEU A 100 25.38 -27.25 9.38
N GLY A 101 26.58 -27.85 9.28
CA GLY A 101 27.84 -27.12 9.16
C GLY A 101 28.55 -26.79 10.49
N GLY A 102 28.11 -27.37 11.62
CA GLY A 102 28.86 -27.40 12.88
C GLY A 102 29.15 -26.04 13.54
N ARG A 103 28.57 -24.95 13.05
CA ARG A 103 28.80 -23.60 13.58
C ARG A 103 28.14 -23.42 14.95
N GLU A 104 28.82 -22.67 15.83
CA GLU A 104 28.30 -22.26 17.12
C GLU A 104 27.29 -21.12 16.90
N TRP A 105 26.05 -21.29 17.37
CA TRP A 105 25.00 -20.29 17.33
C TRP A 105 24.38 -20.07 18.71
N THR A 106 24.02 -18.84 19.01
CA THR A 106 23.35 -18.46 20.26
C THR A 106 21.96 -17.89 19.98
N LEU A 107 20.99 -18.26 20.83
CA LEU A 107 19.63 -17.71 20.81
C LEU A 107 19.61 -16.21 21.13
N ASN A 108 20.64 -15.71 21.81
CA ASN A 108 20.75 -14.31 22.23
C ASN A 108 22.18 -13.78 22.00
N PRO A 109 22.49 -13.27 20.78
CA PRO A 109 23.83 -12.83 20.41
C PRO A 109 24.24 -11.48 21.04
N GLY A 110 23.32 -10.76 21.66
CA GLY A 110 23.60 -9.43 22.21
C GLY A 110 22.33 -8.63 22.51
N PRO A 111 22.47 -7.38 22.95
CA PRO A 111 21.32 -6.50 23.17
C PRO A 111 20.49 -6.31 21.89
N PHE A 112 19.21 -5.98 22.05
CA PHE A 112 18.33 -5.65 20.93
C PHE A 112 18.84 -4.40 20.21
N ASN A 113 19.09 -4.52 18.91
CA ASN A 113 19.67 -3.44 18.12
C ASN A 113 18.69 -2.90 17.05
N MET A 114 19.06 -1.76 16.47
CA MET A 114 18.23 -1.07 15.47
C MET A 114 18.07 -1.89 14.17
N LYS A 115 19.08 -2.67 13.76
CA LYS A 115 19.01 -3.47 12.52
C LYS A 115 17.99 -4.59 12.60
N GLU A 116 17.94 -5.27 13.74
CA GLU A 116 16.92 -6.29 14.02
C GLU A 116 15.52 -5.68 14.06
N HIS A 117 15.41 -4.49 14.67
CA HIS A 117 14.15 -3.77 14.75
C HIS A 117 13.60 -3.39 13.37
N VAL A 118 14.48 -2.89 12.48
CA VAL A 118 14.13 -2.56 11.09
C VAL A 118 13.63 -3.80 10.34
N LEU A 119 14.31 -4.95 10.49
CA LEU A 119 13.87 -6.19 9.86
C LEU A 119 12.50 -6.68 10.37
N ILE A 120 12.21 -6.54 11.66
CA ILE A 120 10.87 -6.85 12.21
C ILE A 120 9.79 -5.97 11.56
N SER A 121 10.04 -4.67 11.40
CA SER A 121 9.09 -3.78 10.73
C SER A 121 8.89 -4.13 9.25
N ILE A 122 9.94 -4.60 8.56
CA ILE A 122 9.82 -5.07 7.17
C ILE A 122 8.94 -6.32 7.10
N PHE A 123 9.01 -7.25 8.06
CA PHE A 123 8.04 -8.35 8.13
C PHE A 123 6.61 -7.82 8.26
N ALA A 124 6.38 -6.82 9.13
CA ALA A 124 5.07 -6.22 9.31
C ALA A 124 4.53 -5.53 8.05
N ASN A 125 5.40 -4.94 7.22
CA ASN A 125 4.98 -4.27 6.00
C ASN A 125 4.30 -5.22 5.00
N ALA A 126 4.65 -6.52 4.98
CA ALA A 126 3.98 -7.49 4.12
C ALA A 126 2.51 -7.73 4.50
N GLY A 127 2.16 -7.56 5.78
CA GLY A 127 0.77 -7.61 6.22
C GLY A 127 -0.03 -6.37 5.82
N TYR A 128 0.64 -5.23 5.57
CA TYR A 128 0.02 -3.95 5.20
C TYR A 128 -0.04 -3.75 3.68
N ALA A 129 0.89 -4.38 2.94
CA ALA A 129 0.98 -4.39 1.49
C ALA A 129 0.85 -3.00 0.85
N PHE A 130 1.68 -2.05 1.32
CA PHE A 130 1.85 -0.71 0.76
C PHE A 130 0.52 0.01 0.46
N GLY A 131 -0.21 0.31 1.53
CA GLY A 131 -1.31 1.27 1.50
C GLY A 131 -2.71 0.69 1.51
N ASN A 132 -2.94 -0.51 0.97
CA ASN A 132 -4.32 -1.03 0.84
C ASN A 132 -4.73 -2.00 1.95
N GLY A 133 -3.84 -2.32 2.89
CA GLY A 133 -4.12 -3.13 4.08
C GLY A 133 -4.31 -4.62 3.79
N HIS A 134 -5.15 -4.96 2.84
CA HIS A 134 -5.54 -6.32 2.50
C HIS A 134 -4.96 -6.75 1.15
N ALA A 135 -4.88 -8.07 0.93
CA ALA A 135 -4.48 -8.60 -0.35
C ALA A 135 -5.62 -8.40 -1.35
N TYR A 136 -5.48 -7.48 -2.30
CA TYR A 136 -6.54 -7.15 -3.27
C TYR A 136 -7.05 -8.37 -4.07
N ALA A 137 -6.20 -9.38 -4.28
CA ALA A 137 -6.57 -10.65 -4.91
C ALA A 137 -7.64 -11.43 -4.11
N VAL A 138 -7.75 -11.23 -2.79
CA VAL A 138 -8.84 -11.78 -1.97
C VAL A 138 -10.19 -11.24 -2.42
N GLY A 139 -10.24 -10.00 -2.92
CA GLY A 139 -11.44 -9.43 -3.54
C GLY A 139 -11.97 -10.26 -4.72
N ILE A 140 -11.10 -10.96 -5.48
CA ILE A 140 -11.55 -11.89 -6.53
C ILE A 140 -12.30 -13.07 -5.91
N VAL A 141 -11.76 -13.63 -4.84
CA VAL A 141 -12.38 -14.75 -4.11
C VAL A 141 -13.73 -14.33 -3.54
N ASP A 142 -13.80 -13.12 -2.97
CA ASP A 142 -15.02 -12.56 -2.41
C ASP A 142 -16.07 -12.28 -3.49
N ILE A 143 -15.67 -11.73 -4.64
CA ILE A 143 -16.57 -11.54 -5.79
C ILE A 143 -17.14 -12.88 -6.27
N ILE A 144 -16.29 -13.90 -6.42
CA ILE A 144 -16.72 -15.24 -6.86
C ILE A 144 -17.69 -15.87 -5.86
N ARG A 145 -17.42 -15.77 -4.55
CA ARG A 145 -18.21 -16.41 -3.51
C ARG A 145 -19.46 -15.64 -3.10
N ALA A 146 -19.36 -14.34 -2.87
CA ALA A 146 -20.45 -13.52 -2.35
C ALA A 146 -21.35 -12.97 -3.46
N PHE A 147 -20.77 -12.47 -4.56
CA PHE A 147 -21.54 -11.83 -5.63
C PHE A 147 -22.00 -12.82 -6.71
N TYR A 148 -21.10 -13.71 -7.17
CA TYR A 148 -21.46 -14.72 -8.17
C TYR A 148 -21.98 -16.04 -7.57
N ARG A 149 -21.96 -16.18 -6.23
CA ARG A 149 -22.45 -17.36 -5.48
C ARG A 149 -21.84 -18.69 -5.96
N ARG A 150 -20.53 -18.70 -6.25
CA ARG A 150 -19.80 -19.89 -6.72
C ARG A 150 -18.61 -20.24 -5.84
N SER A 151 -18.11 -21.46 -5.98
CA SER A 151 -16.93 -21.95 -5.28
C SER A 151 -15.68 -21.83 -6.15
N ILE A 152 -14.59 -21.37 -5.53
CA ILE A 152 -13.22 -21.47 -6.04
C ILE A 152 -12.46 -22.45 -5.12
N SER A 153 -11.64 -23.30 -5.72
CA SER A 153 -10.82 -24.24 -4.95
C SER A 153 -9.80 -23.48 -4.10
N PHE A 154 -9.49 -24.02 -2.91
CA PHE A 154 -8.51 -23.40 -2.01
C PHE A 154 -7.15 -23.26 -2.70
N LEU A 155 -6.71 -24.29 -3.41
CA LEU A 155 -5.42 -24.29 -4.12
C LEU A 155 -5.36 -23.20 -5.20
N ALA A 156 -6.42 -23.04 -6.01
CA ALA A 156 -6.44 -22.01 -7.06
C ALA A 156 -6.40 -20.60 -6.47
N ALA A 157 -7.19 -20.35 -5.42
CA ALA A 157 -7.22 -19.06 -4.76
C ALA A 157 -5.90 -18.74 -4.04
N TRP A 158 -5.31 -19.72 -3.36
CA TRP A 158 -4.01 -19.58 -2.71
C TRP A 158 -2.91 -19.28 -3.72
N LEU A 159 -2.82 -20.06 -4.82
CA LEU A 159 -1.86 -19.80 -5.88
C LEU A 159 -2.05 -18.42 -6.50
N LEU A 160 -3.29 -18.01 -6.81
CA LEU A 160 -3.61 -16.69 -7.35
C LEU A 160 -3.16 -15.55 -6.43
N ILE A 161 -3.42 -15.68 -5.12
CA ILE A 161 -3.03 -14.66 -4.14
C ILE A 161 -1.50 -14.62 -4.01
N THR A 162 -0.82 -15.76 -3.92
CA THR A 162 0.63 -15.80 -3.72
C THR A 162 1.39 -15.31 -4.95
N THR A 163 0.99 -15.73 -6.15
CA THR A 163 1.68 -15.32 -7.39
C THR A 163 1.58 -13.83 -7.64
N THR A 164 0.38 -13.24 -7.50
CA THR A 164 0.16 -11.80 -7.73
C THR A 164 0.97 -10.91 -6.80
N GLN A 165 1.39 -11.45 -5.64
CA GLN A 165 2.15 -10.70 -4.65
C GLN A 165 3.67 -10.79 -4.85
N VAL A 166 4.16 -11.94 -5.31
CA VAL A 166 5.60 -12.20 -5.51
C VAL A 166 6.08 -11.72 -6.89
N LEU A 167 5.20 -11.72 -7.89
CA LEU A 167 5.55 -11.44 -9.29
C LEU A 167 6.29 -10.10 -9.47
N GLY A 168 5.85 -9.05 -8.75
CA GLY A 168 6.45 -7.72 -8.82
C GLY A 168 7.91 -7.65 -8.40
N TYR A 169 8.35 -8.56 -7.52
CA TYR A 169 9.69 -8.49 -6.91
C TYR A 169 10.79 -8.83 -7.92
N GLY A 170 10.45 -9.64 -8.92
CA GLY A 170 11.36 -10.02 -9.99
C GLY A 170 11.92 -8.82 -10.73
N TRP A 171 11.07 -7.92 -11.22
CA TRP A 171 11.54 -6.72 -11.92
C TRP A 171 11.84 -5.55 -11.00
N ALA A 172 11.35 -5.53 -9.76
CA ALA A 172 11.76 -4.53 -8.78
C ALA A 172 13.28 -4.54 -8.55
N GLY A 173 13.93 -5.71 -8.57
CA GLY A 173 15.38 -5.82 -8.51
C GLY A 173 16.12 -5.09 -9.63
N LEU A 174 15.58 -5.13 -10.84
CA LEU A 174 16.13 -4.41 -12.01
C LEU A 174 15.99 -2.89 -11.86
N MET A 175 14.95 -2.45 -11.15
CA MET A 175 14.65 -1.03 -10.94
C MET A 175 15.35 -0.43 -9.73
N ARG A 176 15.90 -1.24 -8.83
CA ARG A 176 16.60 -0.81 -7.60
C ARG A 176 17.69 0.22 -7.88
N LYS A 177 18.51 0.01 -8.90
CA LYS A 177 19.59 0.94 -9.28
C LYS A 177 19.08 2.34 -9.62
N TYR A 178 17.86 2.45 -10.16
CA TYR A 178 17.31 3.73 -10.62
C TYR A 178 16.51 4.48 -9.55
N VAL A 179 15.95 3.77 -8.57
CA VAL A 179 15.01 4.39 -7.60
C VAL A 179 15.49 4.32 -6.14
N VAL A 180 16.47 3.47 -5.83
CA VAL A 180 16.98 3.30 -4.46
C VAL A 180 18.34 3.98 -4.26
N GLU A 181 19.27 3.79 -5.19
CA GLU A 181 20.63 4.33 -5.08
C GLU A 181 20.70 5.87 -5.21
N PRO A 182 19.94 6.52 -6.12
CA PRO A 182 20.05 7.96 -6.27
C PRO A 182 19.58 8.72 -5.03
N ALA A 183 20.32 9.76 -4.66
CA ALA A 183 19.97 10.62 -3.52
C ALA A 183 18.67 11.38 -3.76
N HIS A 184 18.42 11.85 -4.99
CA HIS A 184 17.21 12.61 -5.36
C HIS A 184 15.90 11.82 -5.15
N MET A 185 15.97 10.49 -5.16
CA MET A 185 14.83 9.62 -4.87
C MET A 185 14.80 9.36 -3.35
N TRP A 186 14.15 10.26 -2.61
CA TRP A 186 14.29 10.30 -1.14
C TRP A 186 13.24 9.52 -0.36
N TRP A 187 12.10 9.16 -0.97
CA TRP A 187 11.01 8.37 -0.38
C TRP A 187 10.49 8.95 0.95
N PRO A 188 9.58 9.94 0.90
CA PRO A 188 9.09 10.66 2.09
C PRO A 188 8.48 9.72 3.15
N GLY A 189 7.68 8.75 2.72
CA GLY A 189 7.07 7.75 3.62
C GLY A 189 8.09 6.92 4.39
N THR A 190 9.25 6.64 3.79
CA THR A 190 10.34 5.90 4.44
C THR A 190 11.07 6.77 5.46
N LEU A 191 11.23 8.08 5.23
CA LEU A 191 11.90 8.97 6.19
C LEU A 191 11.15 9.09 7.52
N VAL A 192 9.81 9.05 7.50
CA VAL A 192 9.00 9.01 8.73
C VAL A 192 9.37 7.78 9.58
N GLN A 193 9.60 6.63 8.95
CA GLN A 193 10.00 5.42 9.66
C GLN A 193 11.40 5.53 10.25
N VAL A 194 12.35 6.08 9.48
CA VAL A 194 13.73 6.33 9.94
C VAL A 194 13.71 7.26 11.16
N SER A 195 12.97 8.36 11.08
CA SER A 195 12.81 9.31 12.18
C SER A 195 12.27 8.62 13.44
N LEU A 196 11.27 7.75 13.30
CA LEU A 196 10.73 6.99 14.42
C LEU A 196 11.75 5.98 14.99
N PHE A 197 12.52 5.26 14.15
CA PHE A 197 13.55 4.36 14.66
C PHE A 197 14.59 5.09 15.50
N ARG A 198 15.00 6.27 15.03
CA ARG A 198 15.93 7.13 15.76
C ARG A 198 15.34 7.61 17.08
N ALA A 199 14.10 8.10 17.10
CA ALA A 199 13.44 8.54 18.32
C ALA A 199 13.27 7.42 19.38
N LEU A 200 13.24 6.16 18.95
CA LEU A 200 13.11 4.99 19.81
C LEU A 200 14.45 4.40 20.29
N HIS A 201 15.52 4.48 19.49
CA HIS A 201 16.82 3.85 19.79
C HIS A 201 17.93 4.84 20.19
N GLU A 202 17.91 6.08 19.69
CA GLU A 202 18.91 7.10 20.04
C GLU A 202 18.62 7.64 21.43
N LYS A 203 19.63 7.59 22.31
CA LYS A 203 19.57 8.26 23.60
C LYS A 203 19.94 9.73 23.41
N GLU A 204 19.05 10.64 23.77
CA GLU A 204 19.37 12.06 23.82
C GLU A 204 20.25 12.36 25.04
N GLU A 205 21.43 12.91 24.81
CA GLU A 205 22.20 13.60 25.83
C GLU A 205 21.54 14.97 26.08
N SER A 206 20.44 15.00 26.84
CA SER A 206 19.88 16.29 27.25
C SER A 206 20.85 16.99 28.19
N PRO A 207 21.25 18.24 27.90
CA PRO A 207 21.91 19.07 28.91
C PRO A 207 20.97 19.21 30.11
N LYS A 208 21.50 18.95 31.31
CA LYS A 208 20.73 18.80 32.57
C LYS A 208 19.85 20.01 32.95
N ASP A 209 19.98 21.15 32.25
CA ASP A 209 19.32 22.43 32.55
C ASP A 209 18.32 22.94 31.49
N SER A 210 17.92 22.14 30.50
CA SER A 210 16.90 22.57 29.52
C SER A 210 15.50 22.03 29.85
N TRP A 211 14.47 22.89 29.73
CA TRP A 211 13.05 22.52 29.86
C TRP A 211 12.52 21.70 28.67
N GLN A 212 13.41 21.15 27.85
CA GLN A 212 13.04 20.44 26.62
C GLN A 212 12.61 19.01 26.96
N ILE A 213 11.37 18.67 26.61
CA ILE A 213 10.86 17.30 26.71
C ILE A 213 11.62 16.44 25.70
N SER A 214 12.24 15.33 26.16
CA SER A 214 12.90 14.37 25.27
C SER A 214 11.93 13.80 24.23
N ARG A 215 12.41 13.53 23.02
CA ARG A 215 11.62 13.00 21.89
C ARG A 215 10.76 11.79 22.28
N SER A 216 11.32 10.86 23.05
CA SER A 216 10.62 9.64 23.47
C SER A 216 9.49 9.93 24.47
N LYS A 217 9.65 10.94 25.35
CA LYS A 217 8.59 11.37 26.29
C LYS A 217 7.47 12.09 25.54
N PHE A 218 7.82 12.99 24.61
CA PHE A 218 6.84 13.67 23.76
C PHE A 218 6.02 12.66 22.94
N PHE A 219 6.69 11.68 22.34
CA PHE A 219 6.04 10.60 21.61
C PHE A 219 5.00 9.84 22.47
N LEU A 220 5.35 9.49 23.72
CA LEU A 220 4.43 8.76 24.60
C LEU A 220 3.22 9.61 25.00
N VAL A 221 3.42 10.90 25.30
CA VAL A 221 2.32 11.83 25.60
C VAL A 221 1.39 11.96 24.41
N ALA A 222 1.93 12.19 23.21
CA ALA A 222 1.15 12.28 21.98
C ALA A 222 0.38 10.98 21.68
N LEU A 223 0.99 9.81 21.91
CA LEU A 223 0.36 8.50 21.74
C LEU A 223 -0.84 8.34 22.68
N ILE A 224 -0.69 8.67 23.97
CA ILE A 224 -1.76 8.57 24.97
C ILE A 224 -2.89 9.55 24.66
N CYS A 225 -2.57 10.80 24.33
CA CYS A 225 -3.55 11.81 23.95
C CYS A 225 -4.32 11.39 22.68
N SER A 226 -3.64 10.89 21.66
CA SER A 226 -4.26 10.40 20.43
C SER A 226 -5.15 9.19 20.68
N PHE A 227 -4.72 8.25 21.53
CA PHE A 227 -5.51 7.08 21.90
C PHE A 227 -6.79 7.49 22.64
N ALA A 228 -6.67 8.40 23.63
CA ALA A 228 -7.81 8.92 24.36
C ALA A 228 -8.77 9.70 23.45
N TRP A 229 -8.24 10.51 22.52
CA TRP A 229 -9.05 11.26 21.57
C TRP A 229 -9.81 10.33 20.64
N TYR A 230 -9.21 9.24 20.15
CA TYR A 230 -9.87 8.32 19.21
C TYR A 230 -11.16 7.69 19.75
N VAL A 231 -11.27 7.50 21.07
CA VAL A 231 -12.50 7.01 21.73
C VAL A 231 -13.67 8.01 21.57
N VAL A 232 -13.37 9.30 21.46
CA VAL A 232 -14.37 10.36 21.41
C VAL A 232 -15.17 10.34 20.09
N PRO A 233 -14.59 10.54 18.89
CA PRO A 233 -15.34 10.44 17.65
C PRO A 233 -15.71 8.98 17.32
N GLY A 234 -14.89 8.01 17.73
CA GLY A 234 -15.11 6.60 17.36
C GLY A 234 -16.23 5.88 18.12
N TYR A 235 -16.54 6.30 19.35
CA TYR A 235 -17.52 5.60 20.20
C TYR A 235 -18.49 6.54 20.93
N LEU A 236 -17.99 7.61 21.55
CA LEU A 236 -18.84 8.48 22.38
C LEU A 236 -19.71 9.43 21.55
N PHE A 237 -19.13 10.06 20.52
CA PHE A 237 -19.79 11.05 19.67
C PHE A 237 -19.47 10.83 18.18
N PRO A 238 -20.09 9.82 17.52
CA PRO A 238 -19.90 9.53 16.09
C PRO A 238 -20.27 10.69 15.15
N THR A 239 -21.06 11.66 15.62
CA THR A 239 -21.39 12.87 14.85
C THR A 239 -20.16 13.74 14.56
N LEU A 240 -19.08 13.62 15.33
CA LEU A 240 -17.82 14.35 15.11
C LEU A 240 -17.04 13.84 13.90
N THR A 241 -17.37 12.64 13.38
CA THR A 241 -16.75 12.08 12.18
C THR A 241 -17.11 12.87 10.92
N SER A 242 -18.29 13.48 10.85
CA SER A 242 -18.66 14.38 9.75
C SER A 242 -19.63 15.47 10.20
N ILE A 243 -19.09 16.66 10.45
CA ILE A 243 -19.83 17.87 10.81
C ILE A 243 -20.05 18.70 9.55
N SER A 244 -21.22 18.54 8.93
CA SER A 244 -21.59 19.26 7.70
C SER A 244 -22.43 20.50 8.04
N TRP A 245 -21.79 21.64 8.30
CA TRP A 245 -22.52 22.86 8.73
C TRP A 245 -23.50 23.37 7.67
N VAL A 246 -23.18 23.21 6.38
CA VAL A 246 -24.07 23.60 5.26
C VAL A 246 -25.40 22.85 5.33
N CYS A 247 -25.37 21.55 5.68
CA CYS A 247 -26.56 20.75 5.88
C CYS A 247 -27.36 21.18 7.11
N TRP A 248 -26.69 21.71 8.14
CA TRP A 248 -27.35 22.18 9.36
C TRP A 248 -28.07 23.53 9.14
N VAL A 249 -27.46 24.44 8.37
CA VAL A 249 -28.07 25.73 8.02
C VAL A 249 -29.25 25.55 7.05
N PHE A 250 -29.15 24.62 6.10
CA PHE A 250 -30.17 24.37 5.08
C PHE A 250 -30.73 22.94 5.13
N PRO A 251 -31.43 22.55 6.20
CA PRO A 251 -31.83 21.16 6.42
C PRO A 251 -32.87 20.66 5.42
N LYS A 252 -33.66 21.54 4.80
CA LYS A 252 -34.74 21.18 3.86
C LYS A 252 -34.31 21.21 2.38
N SER A 253 -33.12 21.72 2.07
CA SER A 253 -32.68 21.88 0.69
C SER A 253 -31.91 20.66 0.20
N VAL A 254 -32.44 19.98 -0.81
CA VAL A 254 -31.77 18.81 -1.42
C VAL A 254 -30.42 19.21 -2.04
N THR A 255 -30.34 20.37 -2.67
CA THR A 255 -29.08 20.85 -3.27
C THR A 255 -28.03 21.18 -2.22
N ALA A 256 -28.44 21.78 -1.10
CA ALA A 256 -27.53 22.05 0.01
C ALA A 256 -27.02 20.75 0.66
N GLN A 257 -27.87 19.72 0.76
CA GLN A 257 -27.44 18.40 1.24
C GLN A 257 -26.49 17.70 0.26
N GLN A 258 -26.77 17.76 -1.05
CA GLN A 258 -25.90 17.19 -2.08
C GLN A 258 -24.51 17.86 -2.12
N LEU A 259 -24.45 19.18 -1.93
CA LEU A 259 -23.20 19.93 -1.87
C LEU A 259 -22.48 19.75 -0.54
N GLY A 260 -23.20 19.86 0.58
CA GLY A 260 -22.61 19.98 1.91
C GLY A 260 -22.36 18.69 2.66
N SER A 261 -23.06 17.59 2.33
CA SER A 261 -22.92 16.33 3.07
C SER A 261 -21.54 15.71 2.84
N GLY A 262 -20.79 15.46 3.93
CA GLY A 262 -19.48 14.79 3.86
C GLY A 262 -19.56 13.29 3.57
N LEU A 263 -20.67 12.62 3.88
CA LEU A 263 -20.82 11.16 3.70
C LEU A 263 -21.56 10.77 2.42
N LYS A 264 -22.53 11.59 1.99
CA LYS A 264 -23.42 11.28 0.85
C LYS A 264 -23.40 12.36 -0.24
N GLY A 265 -22.58 13.39 -0.08
CA GLY A 265 -22.49 14.53 -0.98
C GLY A 265 -21.05 14.87 -1.35
N LEU A 266 -20.85 16.10 -1.82
CA LEU A 266 -19.54 16.60 -2.25
C LEU A 266 -18.67 17.12 -1.09
N GLY A 267 -19.24 17.27 0.11
CA GLY A 267 -18.51 17.66 1.31
C GLY A 267 -18.13 19.14 1.43
N LEU A 268 -18.81 20.05 0.73
CA LEU A 268 -18.55 21.49 0.82
C LEU A 268 -18.80 21.97 2.26
N GLY A 269 -17.75 22.41 2.94
CA GLY A 269 -17.84 22.84 4.34
C GLY A 269 -18.08 21.70 5.33
N ALA A 270 -17.85 20.45 4.95
CA ALA A 270 -17.82 19.35 5.91
C ALA A 270 -16.48 19.37 6.66
N PHE A 271 -16.52 19.40 7.99
CA PHE A 271 -15.36 19.26 8.85
C PHE A 271 -15.41 17.92 9.57
N THR A 272 -14.25 17.34 9.83
CA THR A 272 -14.12 16.12 10.62
C THR A 272 -13.10 16.35 11.73
N LEU A 273 -13.43 15.88 12.94
CA LEU A 273 -12.50 15.80 14.06
C LEU A 273 -11.97 14.38 14.27
N ASP A 274 -12.29 13.49 13.33
CA ASP A 274 -11.86 12.11 13.31
C ASP A 274 -10.71 11.93 12.32
N TRP A 275 -9.51 11.71 12.86
CA TRP A 275 -8.31 11.50 12.03
C TRP A 275 -8.43 10.24 11.16
N SER A 276 -9.21 9.24 11.58
CA SER A 276 -9.41 8.04 10.75
C SER A 276 -10.22 8.36 9.50
N ALA A 277 -11.24 9.20 9.58
CA ALA A 277 -11.99 9.66 8.41
C ALA A 277 -11.11 10.45 7.42
N VAL A 278 -10.18 11.29 7.93
CA VAL A 278 -9.22 12.03 7.09
C VAL A 278 -8.24 11.10 6.36
N SER A 279 -7.71 10.10 7.07
CA SER A 279 -6.57 9.30 6.58
C SER A 279 -6.95 7.99 5.88
N SER A 280 -8.21 7.53 5.96
CA SER A 280 -8.64 6.20 5.48
C SER A 280 -8.43 5.98 3.98
N PHE A 281 -8.55 7.02 3.14
CA PHE A 281 -8.49 6.89 1.68
C PHE A 281 -7.28 7.57 1.03
N LEU A 282 -6.77 8.67 1.60
CA LEU A 282 -5.66 9.46 1.03
C LEU A 282 -4.36 9.34 1.84
N PHE A 283 -4.32 8.45 2.84
CA PHE A 283 -3.24 8.35 3.83
C PHE A 283 -3.04 9.65 4.60
N SER A 284 -1.96 9.72 5.39
CA SER A 284 -1.62 10.91 6.15
C SER A 284 -1.06 12.00 5.23
N PRO A 285 -1.73 13.16 5.11
CA PRO A 285 -1.23 14.28 4.29
C PRO A 285 0.04 14.91 4.87
N LEU A 286 0.37 14.64 6.14
CA LEU A 286 1.56 15.14 6.81
C LEU A 286 2.87 14.54 6.26
N ILE A 287 2.78 13.42 5.56
CA ILE A 287 3.93 12.68 5.03
C ILE A 287 4.27 13.17 3.61
N SER A 288 3.27 13.61 2.85
CA SER A 288 3.46 14.09 1.50
C SER A 288 4.03 15.52 1.50
N PRO A 289 4.98 15.83 0.59
CA PRO A 289 5.51 17.18 0.45
C PRO A 289 4.41 18.20 0.14
N PHE A 290 4.57 19.42 0.63
CA PHE A 290 3.57 20.48 0.48
C PHE A 290 3.16 20.74 -0.97
N PHE A 291 4.11 20.76 -1.91
CA PHE A 291 3.82 20.99 -3.32
C PHE A 291 2.90 19.92 -3.91
N ALA A 292 3.06 18.66 -3.51
CA ALA A 292 2.23 17.55 -3.98
C ALA A 292 0.82 17.67 -3.41
N THR A 293 0.71 17.99 -2.11
CA THR A 293 -0.57 18.23 -1.43
C THR A 293 -1.32 19.42 -2.05
N ALA A 294 -0.63 20.52 -2.35
CA ALA A 294 -1.23 21.69 -2.99
C ALA A 294 -1.75 21.36 -4.40
N ASN A 295 -1.00 20.58 -5.20
CA ASN A 295 -1.43 20.14 -6.53
C ASN A 295 -2.68 19.25 -6.46
N ILE A 296 -2.68 18.27 -5.56
CA ILE A 296 -3.86 17.42 -5.31
C ILE A 296 -5.06 18.26 -4.89
N PHE A 297 -4.87 19.25 -4.02
CA PHE A 297 -5.94 20.14 -3.57
C PHE A 297 -6.55 20.96 -4.72
N VAL A 298 -5.72 21.51 -5.61
CA VAL A 298 -6.20 22.23 -6.80
C VAL A 298 -6.98 21.29 -7.73
N GLY A 299 -6.45 20.09 -8.00
CA GLY A 299 -7.13 19.08 -8.81
C GLY A 299 -8.46 18.63 -8.20
N TYR A 300 -8.49 18.42 -6.88
CA TYR A 300 -9.69 18.12 -6.10
C TYR A 300 -10.73 19.23 -6.23
N PHE A 301 -10.34 20.49 -6.08
CA PHE A 301 -11.25 21.64 -6.17
C PHE A 301 -11.85 21.75 -7.57
N LEU A 302 -11.03 21.66 -8.62
CA LEU A 302 -11.49 21.69 -10.00
C LEU A 302 -12.44 20.52 -10.30
N PHE A 303 -12.13 19.32 -9.81
CA PHE A 303 -12.97 18.16 -10.04
C PHE A 303 -14.34 18.27 -9.33
N LEU A 304 -14.34 18.51 -8.03
CA LEU A 304 -15.56 18.48 -7.22
C LEU A 304 -16.44 19.71 -7.38
N TYR A 305 -15.84 20.90 -7.55
CA TYR A 305 -16.60 22.15 -7.53
C TYR A 305 -16.77 22.78 -8.90
N VAL A 306 -16.05 22.29 -9.93
CA VAL A 306 -16.22 22.75 -11.31
C VAL A 306 -16.75 21.61 -12.18
N PHE A 307 -15.98 20.53 -12.40
CA PHE A 307 -16.36 19.50 -13.36
C PHE A 307 -17.64 18.75 -13.00
N VAL A 308 -17.75 18.25 -11.77
CA VAL A 308 -18.93 17.49 -11.33
C VAL A 308 -20.20 18.35 -11.38
N PRO A 309 -20.23 19.59 -10.84
CA PRO A 309 -21.40 20.46 -10.92
C PRO A 309 -21.80 20.83 -12.35
N THR A 310 -20.82 21.19 -13.21
CA THR A 310 -21.08 21.54 -14.61
C THR A 310 -21.66 20.35 -15.38
N ALA A 311 -21.16 19.14 -15.15
CA ALA A 311 -21.69 17.94 -15.80
C ALA A 311 -23.07 17.54 -15.29
N TYR A 312 -23.32 17.60 -13.97
CA TYR A 312 -24.56 17.16 -13.34
C TYR A 312 -25.70 18.18 -13.52
N TRP A 313 -25.50 19.44 -13.10
CA TRP A 313 -26.55 20.46 -13.15
C TRP A 313 -26.61 21.19 -14.49
N GLY A 314 -25.44 21.53 -15.06
CA GLY A 314 -25.33 22.35 -16.27
C GLY A 314 -25.69 21.59 -17.54
N MET A 315 -24.98 20.49 -17.83
CA MET A 315 -25.13 19.75 -19.09
C MET A 315 -26.03 18.50 -18.98
N ASN A 316 -26.38 18.08 -17.76
CA ASN A 316 -27.10 16.82 -17.49
C ASN A 316 -26.51 15.63 -18.27
N LEU A 317 -25.18 15.49 -18.22
CA LEU A 317 -24.44 14.52 -19.02
C LEU A 317 -24.90 13.08 -18.71
N TYR A 318 -25.27 12.31 -19.73
CA TYR A 318 -25.79 10.94 -19.60
C TYR A 318 -27.05 10.79 -18.73
N ASN A 319 -27.95 11.77 -18.75
CA ASN A 319 -29.13 11.79 -17.87
C ASN A 319 -28.75 11.71 -16.38
N ALA A 320 -27.65 12.40 -16.02
CA ALA A 320 -27.10 12.49 -14.67
C ALA A 320 -28.14 12.66 -13.56
N LYS A 321 -29.15 13.52 -13.76
CA LYS A 321 -30.17 13.85 -12.77
C LYS A 321 -31.07 12.68 -12.35
N THR A 322 -31.11 11.60 -13.14
CA THR A 322 -31.84 10.38 -12.79
C THR A 322 -31.13 9.58 -11.69
N PHE A 323 -29.84 9.86 -11.45
CA PHE A 323 -28.99 9.14 -10.51
C PHE A 323 -28.52 10.05 -9.37
N PRO A 324 -28.17 9.49 -8.20
CA PRO A 324 -27.49 10.23 -7.15
C PRO A 324 -26.16 10.80 -7.65
N ILE A 325 -25.82 12.02 -7.24
CA ILE A 325 -24.57 12.67 -7.66
C ILE A 325 -23.33 11.86 -7.26
N PHE A 326 -23.37 11.27 -6.06
CA PHE A 326 -22.32 10.45 -5.47
C PHE A 326 -22.92 9.09 -5.05
N SER A 327 -22.50 8.02 -5.73
CA SER A 327 -22.89 6.65 -5.38
C SER A 327 -21.95 5.63 -6.02
N SER A 328 -21.70 4.53 -5.32
CA SER A 328 -20.98 3.35 -5.82
C SER A 328 -21.91 2.30 -6.46
N HIS A 329 -23.22 2.49 -6.40
CA HIS A 329 -24.19 1.55 -6.94
C HIS A 329 -24.34 1.69 -8.47
N LEU A 330 -24.79 0.59 -9.09
CA LEU A 330 -25.11 0.51 -10.51
C LEU A 330 -26.62 0.73 -10.71
N PHE A 331 -27.00 1.43 -11.78
CA PHE A 331 -28.39 1.82 -12.02
C PHE A 331 -28.90 1.43 -13.42
N MET A 332 -30.17 1.06 -13.49
CA MET A 332 -30.94 0.96 -14.74
C MET A 332 -31.28 2.36 -15.27
N SER A 333 -31.73 2.48 -16.52
CA SER A 333 -32.06 3.78 -17.14
C SER A 333 -33.15 4.57 -16.40
N ASN A 334 -33.96 3.90 -15.59
CA ASN A 334 -35.02 4.49 -14.77
C ASN A 334 -34.55 4.93 -13.36
N GLY A 335 -33.27 4.77 -13.02
CA GLY A 335 -32.72 5.13 -11.70
C GLY A 335 -32.85 4.04 -10.61
N SER A 336 -33.47 2.90 -10.91
CA SER A 336 -33.51 1.76 -9.98
C SER A 336 -32.21 0.97 -9.97
N ALA A 337 -31.94 0.24 -8.89
CA ALA A 337 -30.71 -0.53 -8.74
C ALA A 337 -30.59 -1.66 -9.79
N TYR A 338 -29.41 -1.79 -10.40
CA TYR A 338 -29.12 -2.81 -11.39
C TYR A 338 -28.70 -4.12 -10.72
N GLN A 339 -29.42 -5.21 -10.96
CA GLN A 339 -29.07 -6.54 -10.43
C GLN A 339 -28.07 -7.24 -11.36
N ILE A 340 -26.84 -7.46 -10.87
CA ILE A 340 -25.74 -8.04 -11.67
C ILE A 340 -25.99 -9.53 -11.96
N THR A 341 -26.69 -10.24 -11.08
CA THR A 341 -27.01 -11.67 -11.23
C THR A 341 -27.86 -11.96 -12.46
N ASP A 342 -28.60 -10.98 -12.96
CA ASP A 342 -29.58 -11.17 -14.04
C ASP A 342 -28.92 -11.14 -15.43
N ILE A 343 -27.66 -10.67 -15.52
CA ILE A 343 -26.91 -10.55 -16.78
C ILE A 343 -25.69 -11.45 -16.85
N VAL A 344 -25.35 -12.19 -15.80
CA VAL A 344 -24.18 -13.09 -15.80
C VAL A 344 -24.64 -14.54 -15.79
N ASN A 345 -24.30 -15.27 -16.86
CA ASN A 345 -24.69 -16.65 -17.03
C ASN A 345 -23.94 -17.61 -16.07
N GLN A 346 -24.37 -18.89 -16.05
CA GLN A 346 -23.76 -19.96 -15.24
C GLN A 346 -22.28 -20.27 -15.56
N LYS A 347 -21.69 -19.66 -16.60
CA LYS A 347 -20.28 -19.82 -17.02
C LYS A 347 -19.41 -18.59 -16.73
N PHE A 348 -19.89 -17.64 -15.92
CA PHE A 348 -19.22 -16.35 -15.66
C PHE A 348 -19.06 -15.50 -16.92
N GLN A 349 -19.96 -15.64 -17.88
CA GLN A 349 -19.98 -14.81 -19.07
C GLN A 349 -21.18 -13.88 -19.04
N LEU A 350 -21.04 -12.72 -19.68
CA LEU A 350 -22.16 -11.82 -19.92
C LEU A 350 -23.19 -12.50 -20.82
N ASP A 351 -24.42 -12.61 -20.35
CA ASP A 351 -25.58 -13.01 -21.15
C ASP A 351 -26.01 -11.79 -22.00
N THR A 352 -25.68 -11.84 -23.29
CA THR A 352 -25.96 -10.75 -24.23
C THR A 352 -27.45 -10.53 -24.45
N ASP A 353 -28.26 -11.58 -24.33
CA ASP A 353 -29.71 -11.50 -24.57
C ASP A 353 -30.41 -10.87 -23.36
N ALA A 354 -30.02 -11.28 -22.15
CA ALA A 354 -30.49 -10.65 -20.92
C ALA A 354 -30.04 -9.18 -20.85
N TYR A 355 -28.79 -8.89 -21.21
CA TYR A 355 -28.26 -7.54 -21.25
C TYR A 355 -28.98 -6.66 -22.28
N ALA A 356 -29.31 -7.19 -23.46
CA ALA A 356 -30.09 -6.47 -24.47
C ALA A 356 -31.50 -6.11 -23.98
N LYS A 357 -32.14 -6.98 -23.18
CA LYS A 357 -33.47 -6.76 -22.59
C LYS A 357 -33.46 -5.77 -21.42
N LEU A 358 -32.50 -5.91 -20.51
CA LEU A 358 -32.38 -5.07 -19.30
C LEU A 358 -31.79 -3.69 -19.61
N GLY A 359 -31.04 -3.58 -20.71
CA GLY A 359 -30.41 -2.35 -21.14
C GLY A 359 -29.08 -2.07 -20.46
N ARG A 360 -28.49 -0.93 -20.83
CA ARG A 360 -27.14 -0.53 -20.43
C ARG A 360 -27.07 -0.20 -18.94
N ILE A 361 -25.91 -0.53 -18.34
CA ILE A 361 -25.58 -0.16 -16.97
C ILE A 361 -25.25 1.33 -16.92
N ASN A 362 -25.82 2.06 -15.96
CA ASN A 362 -25.51 3.46 -15.71
C ASN A 362 -24.79 3.63 -14.37
N LEU A 363 -23.90 4.61 -14.34
CA LEU A 363 -23.08 4.97 -13.19
C LEU A 363 -23.43 6.39 -12.73
N SER A 364 -23.16 6.70 -11.46
CA SER A 364 -23.26 8.08 -10.98
C SER A 364 -22.30 8.98 -11.76
N THR A 365 -22.68 10.25 -11.98
CA THR A 365 -21.89 11.21 -12.74
C THR A 365 -20.50 11.43 -12.11
N PHE A 366 -20.43 11.48 -10.78
CA PHE A 366 -19.16 11.56 -10.07
C PHE A 366 -18.24 10.38 -10.42
N PHE A 367 -18.77 9.15 -10.36
CA PHE A 367 -17.99 7.94 -10.63
C PHE A 367 -17.56 7.85 -12.10
N ALA A 368 -18.44 8.21 -13.04
CA ALA A 368 -18.12 8.21 -14.46
C ALA A 368 -17.00 9.22 -14.81
N LEU A 369 -17.08 10.44 -14.29
CA LEU A 369 -16.04 11.46 -14.51
C LEU A 369 -14.72 11.08 -13.83
N ALA A 370 -14.78 10.51 -12.61
CA ALA A 370 -13.60 10.01 -11.94
C ALA A 370 -12.89 8.92 -12.76
N TYR A 371 -13.62 8.00 -13.39
CA TYR A 371 -13.05 7.01 -14.31
C TYR A 371 -12.38 7.67 -15.52
N GLY A 372 -13.02 8.68 -16.12
CA GLY A 372 -12.47 9.44 -17.23
C GLY A 372 -11.13 10.12 -16.88
N LEU A 373 -11.06 10.79 -15.73
CA LEU A 373 -9.84 11.44 -15.26
C LEU A 373 -8.74 10.45 -14.87
N ASN A 374 -9.07 9.26 -14.36
CA ASN A 374 -8.08 8.23 -14.09
C ASN A 374 -7.29 7.81 -15.34
N PHE A 375 -7.92 7.79 -16.53
CA PHE A 375 -7.18 7.56 -17.79
C PHE A 375 -6.22 8.70 -18.10
N ALA A 376 -6.64 9.94 -17.87
CA ALA A 376 -5.79 11.12 -18.06
C ALA A 376 -4.59 11.12 -17.10
N THR A 377 -4.76 10.65 -15.86
CA THR A 377 -3.67 10.52 -14.87
C THR A 377 -2.52 9.63 -15.37
N ILE A 378 -2.83 8.55 -16.08
CA ILE A 378 -1.82 7.61 -16.59
C ILE A 378 -1.03 8.23 -17.75
N ALA A 379 -1.71 8.87 -18.69
CA ALA A 379 -1.05 9.62 -19.77
C ALA A 379 -0.20 10.78 -19.22
N SER A 380 -0.72 11.49 -18.22
CA SER A 380 0.00 12.54 -17.51
C SER A 380 1.24 11.99 -16.78
N THR A 381 1.15 10.83 -16.16
CA THR A 381 2.28 10.16 -15.49
C THR A 381 3.44 9.88 -16.45
N ILE A 382 3.15 9.28 -17.61
CA ILE A 382 4.19 9.02 -18.63
C ILE A 382 4.79 10.34 -19.14
N THR A 383 3.94 11.32 -19.44
CA THR A 383 4.37 12.61 -19.99
C THR A 383 5.22 13.39 -19.00
N HIS A 384 4.80 13.43 -17.73
CA HIS A 384 5.52 14.09 -16.65
C HIS A 384 6.89 13.46 -16.43
N VAL A 385 6.96 12.13 -16.31
CA VAL A 385 8.24 11.44 -16.13
C VAL A 385 9.12 11.59 -17.37
N GLY A 386 8.56 11.49 -18.58
CA GLY A 386 9.30 11.64 -19.82
C GLY A 386 9.91 13.03 -20.01
N ILE A 387 9.16 14.09 -19.70
CA ILE A 387 9.62 15.48 -19.87
C ILE A 387 10.59 15.90 -18.77
N PHE A 388 10.23 15.67 -17.49
CA PHE A 388 11.00 16.22 -16.38
C PHE A 388 12.16 15.32 -15.96
N TYR A 389 11.95 14.01 -15.94
CA TYR A 389 12.95 13.04 -15.48
C TYR A 389 13.57 12.24 -16.63
N GLY A 390 13.05 12.32 -17.86
CA GLY A 390 13.52 11.49 -18.97
C GLY A 390 14.99 11.74 -19.33
N ILE A 391 15.43 13.00 -19.30
CA ILE A 391 16.83 13.38 -19.52
C ILE A 391 17.72 12.81 -18.40
N GLU A 392 17.31 12.93 -17.14
CA GLU A 392 18.04 12.38 -15.99
C GLU A 392 18.10 10.85 -16.03
N ILE A 393 17.00 10.17 -16.37
CA ILE A 393 16.92 8.71 -16.55
C ILE A 393 17.87 8.29 -17.68
N TYR A 394 17.87 8.99 -18.81
CA TYR A 394 18.74 8.69 -19.95
C TYR A 394 20.22 8.91 -19.62
N HIS A 395 20.55 10.03 -18.98
CA HIS A 395 21.91 10.30 -18.51
C HIS A 395 22.37 9.25 -17.52
N ARG A 396 21.53 8.81 -16.56
CA ARG A 396 21.89 7.76 -15.60
C ARG A 396 21.98 6.38 -16.21
N PHE A 397 21.12 6.07 -17.19
CA PHE A 397 21.25 4.85 -17.99
C PHE A 397 22.63 4.80 -18.66
N ARG A 398 23.10 5.95 -19.19
CA ARG A 398 24.39 6.07 -19.88
C ARG A 398 25.60 6.24 -18.94
N ALA A 399 25.43 6.92 -17.81
CA ALA A 399 26.46 7.31 -16.85
C ALA A 399 26.56 6.35 -15.66
N SER A 400 26.02 5.14 -15.78
CA SER A 400 25.81 4.18 -14.69
C SER A 400 27.09 3.66 -13.99
N GLN A 401 28.25 4.24 -14.30
CA GLN A 401 29.58 3.97 -13.71
C GLN A 401 30.37 5.23 -13.29
N THR A 402 29.94 6.46 -13.61
CA THR A 402 30.77 7.67 -13.46
C THR A 402 30.24 8.74 -12.49
N GLU A 403 28.99 8.67 -12.03
CA GLU A 403 28.47 9.61 -11.02
C GLU A 403 29.05 9.37 -9.61
N VAL A 404 29.25 10.46 -8.87
CA VAL A 404 29.70 10.41 -7.47
C VAL A 404 28.57 9.82 -6.61
N PRO A 405 28.77 8.67 -5.96
CA PRO A 405 27.74 8.04 -5.14
C PRO A 405 27.44 8.86 -3.89
N ASP A 406 26.17 8.88 -3.47
CA ASP A 406 25.73 9.46 -2.19
C ASP A 406 26.46 8.81 -1.01
N ILE A 407 26.56 9.52 0.13
CA ILE A 407 27.20 9.00 1.35
C ILE A 407 26.58 7.68 1.80
N HIS A 408 25.25 7.56 1.74
CA HIS A 408 24.57 6.32 2.10
C HIS A 408 24.90 5.18 1.13
N THR A 409 25.08 5.48 -0.15
CA THR A 409 25.54 4.50 -1.14
C THR A 409 26.99 4.09 -0.90
N LYS A 410 27.87 5.02 -0.54
CA LYS A 410 29.26 4.73 -0.15
C LYS A 410 29.31 3.79 1.05
N LEU A 411 28.53 4.05 2.10
CA LEU A 411 28.44 3.20 3.29
C LEU A 411 27.92 1.79 2.96
N MET A 412 26.94 1.71 2.06
CA MET A 412 26.36 0.43 1.64
C MET A 412 27.31 -0.46 0.85
N ARG A 413 28.39 0.08 0.24
CA ARG A 413 29.42 -0.72 -0.47
C ARG A 413 30.17 -1.70 0.42
N LYS A 414 30.15 -1.51 1.75
CA LYS A 414 30.76 -2.44 2.70
C LYS A 414 29.99 -3.76 2.82
N TYR A 415 28.74 -3.79 2.38
CA TYR A 415 27.91 -4.99 2.37
C TYR A 415 27.91 -5.64 1.00
N ASP A 416 27.92 -6.97 1.00
CA ASP A 416 27.74 -7.73 -0.23
C ASP A 416 26.37 -7.45 -0.85
N ASP A 417 26.38 -7.09 -2.13
CA ASP A 417 25.16 -6.85 -2.86
C ASP A 417 24.44 -8.16 -3.25
N ILE A 418 23.18 -8.02 -3.67
CA ILE A 418 22.33 -9.13 -4.09
C ILE A 418 22.71 -9.54 -5.52
N PRO A 419 23.03 -10.82 -5.77
CA PRO A 419 23.23 -11.30 -7.13
C PRO A 419 21.96 -11.12 -7.99
N ALA A 420 22.11 -10.57 -9.20
CA ALA A 420 20.97 -10.33 -10.09
C ALA A 420 20.13 -11.59 -10.40
N TRP A 421 20.75 -12.77 -10.38
CA TRP A 421 20.06 -14.04 -10.64
C TRP A 421 19.00 -14.40 -9.59
N TRP A 422 19.06 -13.84 -8.36
CA TRP A 422 18.00 -14.03 -7.36
C TRP A 422 16.68 -13.39 -7.79
N PHE A 423 16.75 -12.24 -8.45
CA PHE A 423 15.58 -11.56 -8.99
C PHE A 423 15.03 -12.27 -10.22
N TYR A 424 15.92 -12.71 -11.12
CA TYR A 424 15.52 -13.49 -12.30
C TYR A 424 14.89 -14.83 -11.93
N SER A 425 15.43 -15.55 -10.95
CA SER A 425 14.88 -16.83 -10.50
C SER A 425 13.49 -16.65 -9.89
N LEU A 426 13.30 -15.62 -9.06
CA LEU A 426 11.99 -15.30 -8.47
C LEU A 426 10.96 -14.91 -9.54
N MET A 427 11.38 -14.13 -10.55
CA MET A 427 10.53 -13.76 -11.69
C MET A 427 10.12 -14.99 -12.50
N VAL A 428 11.06 -15.85 -12.87
CA VAL A 428 10.78 -17.05 -13.67
C VAL A 428 9.88 -18.02 -12.89
N LEU A 429 10.14 -18.22 -11.61
CA LEU A 429 9.34 -19.10 -10.76
C LEU A 429 7.89 -18.60 -10.63
N SER A 430 7.71 -17.33 -10.27
CA SER A 430 6.37 -16.73 -10.11
C SER A 430 5.60 -16.68 -11.43
N MET A 431 6.27 -16.39 -12.55
CA MET A 431 5.66 -16.43 -13.88
C MET A 431 5.24 -17.86 -14.26
N THR A 432 6.08 -18.86 -13.99
CA THR A 432 5.78 -20.27 -14.31
C THR A 432 4.57 -20.76 -13.53
N VAL A 433 4.51 -20.49 -12.22
CA VAL A 433 3.35 -20.84 -11.39
C VAL A 433 2.08 -20.12 -11.86
N SER A 434 2.19 -18.84 -12.23
CA SER A 434 1.06 -18.07 -12.78
C SER A 434 0.58 -18.61 -14.13
N LEU A 435 1.49 -19.06 -15.00
CA LEU A 435 1.15 -19.69 -16.28
C LEU A 435 0.45 -21.03 -16.07
N ILE A 436 0.94 -21.86 -15.14
CA ILE A 436 0.27 -23.12 -14.77
C ILE A 436 -1.14 -22.86 -14.25
N LEU A 437 -1.34 -21.83 -13.43
CA LEU A 437 -2.66 -21.43 -12.96
C LEU A 437 -3.59 -21.05 -14.14
N CYS A 438 -3.08 -20.31 -15.13
CA CYS A 438 -3.87 -19.90 -16.30
C CYS A 438 -4.19 -21.06 -17.26
N THR A 439 -3.34 -22.09 -17.33
CA THR A 439 -3.52 -23.22 -18.25
C THR A 439 -4.25 -24.40 -17.62
N ALA A 440 -3.89 -24.80 -16.41
CA ALA A 440 -4.45 -25.96 -15.72
C ALA A 440 -5.76 -25.66 -14.98
N LEU A 441 -5.97 -24.42 -14.53
CA LEU A 441 -7.16 -24.00 -13.77
C LEU A 441 -8.01 -22.98 -14.56
N LYS A 442 -8.08 -23.17 -15.88
CA LYS A 442 -8.80 -22.29 -16.81
C LYS A 442 -10.28 -22.14 -16.46
N ASP A 443 -10.92 -23.19 -15.95
CA ASP A 443 -12.35 -23.17 -15.59
C ASP A 443 -12.66 -22.25 -14.39
N GLN A 444 -11.65 -21.94 -13.56
CA GLN A 444 -11.81 -21.10 -12.38
C GLN A 444 -11.33 -19.66 -12.60
N VAL A 445 -10.21 -19.47 -13.32
CA VAL A 445 -9.55 -18.15 -13.49
C VAL A 445 -9.89 -17.49 -14.84
N GLN A 446 -10.22 -18.27 -15.87
CA GLN A 446 -10.60 -17.84 -17.23
C GLN A 446 -9.60 -16.93 -17.98
N LEU A 447 -8.48 -16.56 -17.37
CA LEU A 447 -7.44 -15.74 -17.98
C LEU A 447 -6.59 -16.58 -18.95
N PRO A 448 -6.47 -16.18 -20.23
CA PRO A 448 -5.59 -16.85 -21.17
C PRO A 448 -4.12 -16.56 -20.87
N TRP A 449 -3.23 -17.49 -21.24
CA TRP A 449 -1.79 -17.39 -20.98
C TRP A 449 -1.15 -16.10 -21.54
N TRP A 450 -1.60 -15.65 -22.72
CA TRP A 450 -1.09 -14.40 -23.32
C TRP A 450 -1.54 -13.17 -22.55
N GLY A 451 -2.72 -13.22 -21.91
CA GLY A 451 -3.24 -12.14 -21.08
C GLY A 451 -2.36 -11.92 -19.84
N LEU A 452 -1.83 -12.99 -19.25
CA LEU A 452 -0.86 -12.88 -18.17
C LEU A 452 0.42 -12.17 -18.64
N LEU A 453 1.01 -12.58 -19.77
CA LEU A 453 2.23 -11.95 -20.31
C LEU A 453 2.00 -10.47 -20.62
N PHE A 454 0.83 -10.13 -21.17
CA PHE A 454 0.46 -8.75 -21.44
C PHE A 454 0.31 -7.92 -20.16
N ALA A 455 -0.32 -8.48 -19.11
CA ALA A 455 -0.41 -7.83 -17.80
C ALA A 455 0.98 -7.56 -17.20
N CYS A 456 1.88 -8.55 -17.27
CA CYS A 456 3.26 -8.41 -16.81
C CYS A 456 4.03 -7.34 -17.59
N GLY A 457 3.87 -7.31 -18.91
CA GLY A 457 4.51 -6.31 -19.78
C GLY A 457 4.06 -4.89 -19.42
N MET A 458 2.75 -4.67 -19.24
CA MET A 458 2.24 -3.38 -18.81
C MET A 458 2.74 -3.00 -17.40
N ALA A 459 2.65 -3.93 -16.44
CA ALA A 459 3.13 -3.68 -15.08
C ALA A 459 4.62 -3.29 -15.08
N PHE A 460 5.46 -3.99 -15.84
CA PHE A 460 6.88 -3.70 -15.97
C PHE A 460 7.15 -2.29 -16.50
N VAL A 461 6.49 -1.90 -17.60
CA VAL A 461 6.67 -0.57 -18.22
C VAL A 461 6.27 0.56 -17.26
N PHE A 462 5.15 0.39 -16.56
CA PHE A 462 4.62 1.42 -15.67
C PHE A 462 5.27 1.44 -14.27
N THR A 463 5.98 0.38 -13.87
CA THR A 463 6.63 0.31 -12.55
C THR A 463 7.67 1.43 -12.40
N LEU A 464 8.49 1.71 -13.41
CA LEU A 464 9.56 2.72 -13.28
C LEU A 464 9.00 4.15 -13.13
N PRO A 465 8.11 4.65 -14.03
CA PRO A 465 7.54 5.99 -13.89
C PRO A 465 6.79 6.18 -12.57
N ILE A 466 5.99 5.18 -12.17
CA ILE A 466 5.19 5.27 -10.95
C ILE A 466 6.10 5.25 -9.71
N SER A 467 7.16 4.43 -9.71
CA SER A 467 8.13 4.42 -8.60
C SER A 467 8.84 5.77 -8.44
N ILE A 468 9.15 6.48 -9.53
CA ILE A 468 9.78 7.80 -9.48
C ILE A 468 8.84 8.85 -8.86
N ILE A 469 7.57 8.85 -9.27
CA ILE A 469 6.56 9.75 -8.69
C ILE A 469 6.36 9.43 -7.21
N THR A 470 6.21 8.14 -6.84
CA THR A 470 6.08 7.74 -5.44
C THR A 470 7.30 8.13 -4.61
N ALA A 471 8.51 7.93 -5.13
CA ALA A 471 9.77 8.26 -4.43
C ALA A 471 9.97 9.75 -4.17
N THR A 472 9.32 10.63 -4.93
CA THR A 472 9.47 12.09 -4.82
C THR A 472 8.27 12.77 -4.15
N THR A 473 7.05 12.26 -4.35
CA THR A 473 5.80 12.88 -3.90
C THR A 473 5.07 12.11 -2.79
N ASN A 474 5.47 10.86 -2.54
CA ASN A 474 4.75 9.91 -1.69
C ASN A 474 3.32 9.59 -2.18
N GLN A 475 3.03 9.85 -3.46
CA GLN A 475 1.75 9.57 -4.10
C GLN A 475 1.94 8.49 -5.16
N THR A 476 1.06 7.48 -5.19
CA THR A 476 1.22 6.31 -6.06
C THR A 476 0.03 6.20 -7.00
N PRO A 477 0.17 6.63 -8.26
CA PRO A 477 -0.86 6.45 -9.28
C PRO A 477 -1.22 4.97 -9.48
N GLY A 478 -2.51 4.68 -9.61
CA GLY A 478 -3.01 3.32 -9.81
C GLY A 478 -3.10 2.91 -11.29
N LEU A 479 -2.82 1.64 -11.59
CA LEU A 479 -3.03 1.02 -12.90
C LEU A 479 -4.39 0.32 -13.05
N ASN A 480 -5.15 0.24 -11.96
CA ASN A 480 -6.38 -0.53 -11.86
C ASN A 480 -7.39 -0.24 -12.98
N VAL A 481 -7.53 1.03 -13.40
CA VAL A 481 -8.51 1.44 -14.41
C VAL A 481 -8.08 1.06 -15.82
N ILE A 482 -6.82 1.33 -16.21
CA ILE A 482 -6.35 1.02 -17.57
C ILE A 482 -6.25 -0.48 -17.82
N THR A 483 -5.84 -1.24 -16.81
CA THR A 483 -5.73 -2.70 -16.94
C THR A 483 -7.11 -3.32 -17.16
N GLU A 484 -8.11 -2.83 -16.43
CA GLU A 484 -9.50 -3.32 -16.52
C GLU A 484 -10.15 -2.90 -17.85
N TYR A 485 -9.84 -1.71 -18.34
CA TYR A 485 -10.34 -1.23 -19.63
C TYR A 485 -9.71 -1.96 -20.82
N ALA A 486 -8.39 -2.13 -20.82
CA ALA A 486 -7.67 -2.79 -21.90
C ALA A 486 -8.16 -4.23 -22.10
N MET A 487 -8.27 -5.01 -21.02
CA MET A 487 -8.73 -6.38 -21.11
C MET A 487 -10.24 -6.48 -21.39
N GLY A 488 -11.04 -5.55 -20.87
CA GLY A 488 -12.46 -5.44 -21.18
C GLY A 488 -12.75 -5.20 -22.67
N LEU A 489 -11.87 -4.47 -23.38
CA LEU A 489 -11.96 -4.27 -24.83
C LEU A 489 -11.50 -5.50 -25.63
N ILE A 490 -10.44 -6.19 -25.19
CA ILE A 490 -9.87 -7.33 -25.93
C ILE A 490 -10.74 -8.59 -25.75
N MET A 491 -11.22 -8.84 -24.53
CA MET A 491 -12.08 -10.00 -24.21
C MET A 491 -13.38 -9.55 -23.53
N PRO A 492 -14.31 -8.95 -24.29
CA PRO A 492 -15.59 -8.55 -23.74
C PRO A 492 -16.38 -9.78 -23.25
N GLY A 493 -17.13 -9.59 -22.17
CA GLY A 493 -18.02 -10.62 -21.63
C GLY A 493 -17.38 -11.60 -20.65
N TYR A 494 -16.09 -11.49 -20.31
CA TYR A 494 -15.42 -12.33 -19.31
C TYR A 494 -15.00 -11.54 -18.06
N PRO A 495 -15.92 -11.26 -17.11
CA PRO A 495 -15.64 -10.49 -15.91
C PRO A 495 -14.51 -11.06 -15.05
N VAL A 496 -14.46 -12.38 -14.82
CA VAL A 496 -13.42 -13.00 -13.97
C VAL A 496 -12.03 -12.83 -14.60
N ALA A 497 -11.90 -13.09 -15.91
CA ALA A 497 -10.64 -12.88 -16.62
C ALA A 497 -10.20 -11.40 -16.57
N ASN A 498 -11.14 -10.46 -16.69
CA ASN A 498 -10.86 -9.03 -16.60
C ASN A 498 -10.31 -8.64 -15.21
N VAL A 499 -10.97 -9.07 -14.13
CA VAL A 499 -10.51 -8.77 -12.78
C VAL A 499 -9.17 -9.46 -12.50
N CYS A 500 -8.97 -10.71 -12.94
CA CYS A 500 -7.68 -11.39 -12.80
C CYS A 500 -6.56 -10.63 -13.52
N PHE A 501 -6.79 -10.18 -14.76
CA PHE A 501 -5.83 -9.38 -15.51
C PHE A 501 -5.48 -8.08 -14.79
N LYS A 502 -6.50 -7.36 -14.29
CA LYS A 502 -6.33 -6.16 -13.47
C LYS A 502 -5.45 -6.42 -12.26
N VAL A 503 -5.71 -7.50 -11.52
CA VAL A 503 -4.92 -7.83 -10.32
C VAL A 503 -3.48 -8.15 -10.69
N TYR A 504 -3.23 -8.95 -11.74
CA TYR A 504 -1.87 -9.23 -12.18
C TYR A 504 -1.12 -7.98 -12.66
N GLY A 505 -1.78 -7.05 -13.37
CA GLY A 505 -1.15 -5.82 -13.83
C GLY A 505 -0.91 -4.80 -12.71
N TYR A 506 -1.92 -4.56 -11.87
CA TYR A 506 -1.87 -3.53 -10.83
C TYR A 506 -1.12 -3.96 -9.57
N MET A 507 -1.40 -5.16 -9.03
CA MET A 507 -0.76 -5.59 -7.78
C MET A 507 0.73 -5.86 -7.97
N SER A 508 1.14 -6.45 -9.09
CA SER A 508 2.55 -6.71 -9.32
C SER A 508 3.37 -5.42 -9.36
N MET A 509 2.84 -4.36 -9.99
CA MET A 509 3.44 -3.03 -9.94
C MET A 509 3.48 -2.47 -8.50
N LEU A 510 2.36 -2.48 -7.77
CA LEU A 510 2.34 -1.97 -6.40
C LEU A 510 3.31 -2.71 -5.47
N GLN A 511 3.39 -4.04 -5.60
CA GLN A 511 4.32 -4.84 -4.82
C GLN A 511 5.77 -4.54 -5.20
N ALA A 512 6.05 -4.27 -6.48
CA ALA A 512 7.38 -3.83 -6.91
C ALA A 512 7.77 -2.47 -6.27
N VAL A 513 6.87 -1.49 -6.27
CA VAL A 513 7.07 -0.17 -5.63
C VAL A 513 7.29 -0.35 -4.12
N ALA A 514 6.49 -1.19 -3.46
CA ALA A 514 6.62 -1.50 -2.04
C ALA A 514 8.00 -2.09 -1.70
N PHE A 515 8.43 -3.03 -2.52
CA PHE A 515 9.73 -3.70 -2.38
C PHE A 515 10.89 -2.70 -2.54
N LEU A 516 10.80 -1.79 -3.52
CA LEU A 516 11.77 -0.70 -3.69
C LEU A 516 11.81 0.26 -2.49
N SER A 517 10.64 0.62 -1.95
CA SER A 517 10.55 1.46 -0.75
C SER A 517 11.24 0.82 0.46
N ASP A 518 11.01 -0.49 0.67
CA ASP A 518 11.68 -1.23 1.73
C ASP A 518 13.21 -1.29 1.51
N PHE A 519 13.67 -1.44 0.26
CA PHE A 519 15.10 -1.35 -0.04
C PHE A 519 15.68 0.03 0.28
N LYS A 520 14.92 1.11 0.05
CA LYS A 520 15.34 2.45 0.48
C LYS A 520 15.40 2.56 2.00
N LEU A 521 14.45 1.98 2.73
CA LEU A 521 14.52 1.91 4.20
C LEU A 521 15.80 1.19 4.65
N GLY A 522 16.08 0.02 4.06
CA GLY A 522 17.30 -0.74 4.31
C GLY A 522 18.57 0.05 4.00
N HIS A 523 18.56 0.84 2.92
CA HIS A 523 19.66 1.73 2.52
C HIS A 523 19.91 2.83 3.56
N TYR A 524 18.85 3.49 4.05
CA TYR A 524 18.96 4.51 5.09
C TYR A 524 19.33 3.95 6.46
N MET A 525 18.95 2.72 6.77
CA MET A 525 19.24 2.07 8.05
C MET A 525 20.48 1.17 8.03
N LYS A 526 21.17 1.10 6.88
CA LYS A 526 22.39 0.31 6.66
C LYS A 526 22.21 -1.17 6.98
N ILE A 527 21.11 -1.73 6.48
CA ILE A 527 20.81 -3.15 6.58
C ILE A 527 21.44 -3.89 5.39
N PRO A 528 22.15 -5.02 5.62
CA PRO A 528 22.73 -5.80 4.53
C PRO A 528 21.69 -6.15 3.44
N PRO A 529 21.96 -5.88 2.14
CA PRO A 529 20.99 -6.10 1.07
C PRO A 529 20.52 -7.55 0.95
N ARG A 530 21.42 -8.52 1.09
CA ARG A 530 21.06 -9.95 1.08
C ARG A 530 20.08 -10.31 2.19
N SER A 531 20.23 -9.72 3.38
CA SER A 531 19.30 -9.93 4.48
C SER A 531 17.93 -9.33 4.20
N MET A 532 17.89 -8.13 3.62
CA MET A 532 16.65 -7.49 3.17
C MET A 532 15.89 -8.39 2.19
N PHE A 533 16.56 -8.90 1.15
CA PHE A 533 15.93 -9.75 0.15
C PHE A 533 15.35 -11.03 0.76
N ILE A 534 16.12 -11.75 1.57
CA ILE A 534 15.67 -13.02 2.16
C ILE A 534 14.48 -12.79 3.10
N VAL A 535 14.51 -11.74 3.93
CA VAL A 535 13.38 -11.38 4.81
C VAL A 535 12.15 -11.03 3.98
N GLN A 536 12.33 -10.26 2.90
CA GLN A 536 11.22 -9.87 2.02
C GLN A 536 10.63 -11.04 1.23
N VAL A 537 11.41 -12.05 0.87
CA VAL A 537 10.88 -13.27 0.24
C VAL A 537 10.20 -14.16 1.28
N CYS A 538 10.85 -14.37 2.43
CA CYS A 538 10.35 -15.28 3.47
C CYS A 538 9.05 -14.78 4.12
N ARG A 539 8.87 -13.46 4.27
CA ARG A 539 7.60 -12.90 4.80
C ARG A 539 6.37 -13.27 3.95
N TYR A 540 6.52 -13.51 2.64
CA TYR A 540 5.39 -13.94 1.79
C TYR A 540 5.17 -15.44 1.85
N THR A 541 6.23 -16.25 1.90
CA THR A 541 6.13 -17.71 2.00
C THR A 541 5.72 -18.21 3.39
N SER A 542 5.90 -17.38 4.43
CA SER A 542 5.70 -17.82 5.83
C SER A 542 4.65 -16.99 6.57
N GLY A 543 4.45 -15.72 6.22
CA GLY A 543 3.55 -14.81 6.93
C GLY A 543 2.11 -14.81 6.45
N ARG A 544 1.85 -15.13 5.17
CA ARG A 544 0.48 -15.28 4.62
C ARG A 544 0.02 -16.72 4.46
N ASP A 545 0.96 -17.64 4.27
CA ASP A 545 0.67 -19.07 4.09
C ASP A 545 0.22 -19.77 5.39
N CYS A 546 0.53 -19.19 6.56
CA CYS A 546 0.21 -19.76 7.87
C CYS A 546 -1.12 -19.27 8.49
N GLN A 547 -1.91 -18.41 7.85
CA GLN A 547 -3.16 -17.90 8.45
C GLN A 547 -4.35 -18.03 7.50
N PRO A 548 -5.56 -18.38 8.00
CA PRO A 548 -6.66 -18.74 7.16
C PRO A 548 -7.37 -17.47 6.69
N GLN A 549 -6.79 -16.73 5.74
CA GLN A 549 -7.52 -15.68 5.03
C GLN A 549 -8.79 -16.27 4.40
N HIS A 550 -8.70 -17.51 3.91
CA HIS A 550 -9.85 -18.31 3.53
C HIS A 550 -10.77 -18.72 4.67
N GLY A 551 -10.27 -18.93 5.89
CA GLY A 551 -11.10 -19.27 7.03
C GLY A 551 -11.81 -18.07 7.62
N VAL A 552 -11.26 -16.85 7.55
CA VAL A 552 -12.00 -15.63 7.93
C VAL A 552 -13.13 -15.41 6.93
N VAL A 553 -12.81 -15.42 5.63
CA VAL A 553 -13.82 -15.34 4.56
C VAL A 553 -14.83 -16.49 4.66
N ALA A 554 -14.39 -17.73 4.87
CA ALA A 554 -15.28 -18.88 4.98
C ALA A 554 -16.08 -18.91 6.29
N THR A 555 -15.54 -18.43 7.42
CA THR A 555 -16.26 -18.37 8.70
C THR A 555 -17.25 -17.22 8.69
N TRP A 556 -16.90 -16.09 8.08
CA TRP A 556 -17.79 -14.95 7.87
C TRP A 556 -18.92 -15.32 6.89
N LEU A 557 -18.60 -15.90 5.73
CA LEU A 557 -19.59 -16.42 4.78
C LEU A 557 -20.43 -17.57 5.37
N ARG A 558 -19.87 -18.44 6.23
CA ARG A 558 -20.61 -19.51 6.92
C ARG A 558 -21.54 -18.95 7.99
N ARG A 559 -21.16 -17.85 8.65
CA ARG A 559 -22.02 -17.11 9.58
C ARG A 559 -23.18 -16.44 8.83
N GLU A 560 -22.93 -15.87 7.65
CA GLU A 560 -23.98 -15.36 6.77
C GLU A 560 -24.83 -16.46 6.13
N HIS A 561 -24.33 -17.68 5.91
CA HIS A 561 -25.17 -18.78 5.44
C HIS A 561 -26.13 -19.31 6.53
N LEU A 562 -25.76 -19.14 7.80
CA LEU A 562 -26.60 -19.50 8.96
C LEU A 562 -27.65 -18.43 9.29
N SER A 563 -27.41 -17.18 8.93
CA SER A 563 -28.43 -16.12 8.91
C SER A 563 -29.00 -16.02 7.51
N GLY A 564 -30.17 -16.62 7.25
CA GLY A 564 -30.81 -16.61 5.93
C GLY A 564 -30.90 -15.24 5.22
N PRO A 565 -31.44 -15.18 3.99
CA PRO A 565 -31.29 -14.04 3.05
C PRO A 565 -32.00 -12.72 3.43
N THR A 566 -32.13 -12.39 4.71
CA THR A 566 -32.80 -11.21 5.26
C THR A 566 -31.85 -10.20 5.93
N ALA A 567 -30.55 -10.48 6.10
CA ALA A 567 -29.65 -9.63 6.89
C ALA A 567 -29.04 -8.42 6.14
N VAL A 568 -28.98 -8.44 4.80
CA VAL A 568 -28.46 -7.30 4.00
C VAL A 568 -29.60 -6.36 3.54
N THR A 569 -30.86 -6.76 3.73
CA THR A 569 -32.06 -6.00 3.31
C THR A 569 -32.91 -5.45 4.46
N ARG A 570 -32.46 -5.55 5.72
CA ARG A 570 -33.15 -4.93 6.87
C ARG A 570 -32.17 -4.24 7.82
N GLN A 571 -31.78 -3.02 7.47
CA GLN A 571 -31.81 -1.95 8.48
C GLN A 571 -33.14 -1.20 8.29
N PRO A 572 -33.95 -1.02 9.36
CA PRO A 572 -35.16 -0.22 9.26
C PRO A 572 -34.76 1.23 9.04
N MET A 573 -35.06 1.77 7.86
CA MET A 573 -35.28 3.20 7.70
C MET A 573 -36.58 3.53 8.43
N ASP A 574 -36.47 3.90 9.70
CA ASP A 574 -37.49 4.73 10.32
C ASP A 574 -37.45 6.08 9.60
N MET A 575 -38.41 6.29 8.70
CA MET A 575 -38.79 7.61 8.24
C MET A 575 -39.66 8.27 9.32
N PRO A 576 -39.29 9.44 9.86
CA PRO A 576 -40.30 10.41 10.26
C PRO A 576 -40.65 11.28 9.04
N ARG A 577 -41.95 11.51 8.89
CA ARG A 577 -42.57 12.45 7.94
C ARG A 577 -41.98 13.85 8.00
#